data_AF-A0A2R6FGG5-F1
#
_entry.id   AF-A0A2R6FGG5-F1
#
_cell.length_a   1.000
_cell.length_b   1.000
_cell.length_c   1.000
_cell.angle_alpha   90.00
_cell.angle_beta   90.00
_cell.angle_gamma   90.00
#
_symmetry.space_group_name_H-M   'P 1'
#
loop_
_entity.id
_entity.type
_entity.pdbx_description
1 polymer ?
#
loop_
_entity_poly.entity_id
_entity_poly.type
_entity_poly.pdbx_seq_one_letter_code
_entity_poly.pdbx_strand_id
1 'polypeptide(L)'
;MPDDYTRRDALRGIGTAATLAVLGGGVASATPAEGRYIVDTDTVSESEMGDVEVVHDLDEEIGYKVVECGESALPSGATYLSDWEIDLERPAVTADSELNAEDDVSDPLADLQWDKQSQDVGKVHDTATGEGARIGVLDDGVLGANPDNDFAHPDLPNVRGDLSSNFTGDGQGPGPLNDDHGTHVAGTAAAAANDTGVVGIAPDAEVVDLRVFSGQGAMTGDIAAAIVYGATPVDAGGAGCDVLNLSLGVPPLVPFEDPST
;
A
#
# COMPACT_ATOMS: atom_id res chain seq x y z
N MET A 1 18.51 26.93 -7.11
CA MET A 1 17.37 26.10 -6.69
C MET A 1 17.08 26.54 -5.26
N PRO A 2 15.84 26.84 -4.84
CA PRO A 2 15.60 27.15 -3.44
C PRO A 2 15.81 25.87 -2.61
N ASP A 3 16.61 25.96 -1.55
CA ASP A 3 17.12 24.86 -0.71
C ASP A 3 16.20 24.48 0.48
N ASP A 4 14.89 24.75 0.44
CA ASP A 4 14.02 24.58 1.63
C ASP A 4 12.87 23.58 1.44
N TYR A 5 13.14 22.41 0.84
CA TYR A 5 12.26 21.25 1.00
C TYR A 5 12.93 20.26 1.93
N THR A 6 12.44 20.16 3.17
CA THR A 6 12.89 19.12 4.10
C THR A 6 12.16 17.81 3.81
N ARG A 7 12.75 16.70 4.23
CA ARG A 7 12.11 15.37 4.17
C ARG A 7 10.74 15.37 4.84
N ARG A 8 10.60 16.08 5.96
CA ARG A 8 9.33 16.26 6.66
C ARG A 8 8.33 16.98 5.78
N ASP A 9 8.74 17.96 4.98
CA ASP A 9 7.84 18.67 4.07
C ASP A 9 7.34 17.77 2.94
N ALA A 10 8.17 16.86 2.42
CA ALA A 10 7.77 15.88 1.41
C ALA A 10 6.82 14.82 1.99
N LEU A 11 7.17 14.22 3.13
CA LEU A 11 6.33 13.23 3.80
C LEU A 11 5.01 13.82 4.30
N ARG A 12 5.04 15.03 4.86
CA ARG A 12 3.84 15.78 5.24
C ARG A 12 3.01 16.12 4.02
N GLY A 13 3.62 16.51 2.90
CA GLY A 13 2.90 16.70 1.63
C GLY A 13 2.18 15.44 1.14
N ILE A 14 2.86 14.29 1.15
CA ILE A 14 2.29 13.00 0.75
C ILE A 14 1.22 12.53 1.73
N GLY A 15 1.53 12.52 3.03
CA GLY A 15 0.63 12.08 4.09
C GLY A 15 -0.60 12.97 4.20
N THR A 16 -0.45 14.29 4.24
CA THR A 16 -1.59 15.22 4.24
C THR A 16 -2.44 15.09 2.98
N ALA A 17 -1.86 14.84 1.80
CA ALA A 17 -2.64 14.62 0.58
C ALA A 17 -3.37 13.26 0.59
N ALA A 18 -2.73 12.19 1.06
CA ALA A 18 -3.34 10.86 1.20
C ALA A 18 -4.47 10.89 2.23
N THR A 19 -4.22 11.51 3.38
CA THR A 19 -5.23 11.80 4.39
C THR A 19 -6.34 12.65 3.77
N LEU A 20 -6.09 13.83 3.19
CA LEU A 20 -7.14 14.66 2.57
C LEU A 20 -7.95 13.97 1.46
N ALA A 21 -7.33 13.12 0.64
CA ALA A 21 -8.02 12.33 -0.39
C ALA A 21 -9.01 11.33 0.24
N VAL A 22 -8.66 10.77 1.39
CA VAL A 22 -9.55 9.97 2.24
C VAL A 22 -10.58 10.84 2.97
N LEU A 23 -10.17 11.98 3.54
CA LEU A 23 -10.99 12.85 4.38
C LEU A 23 -12.07 13.63 3.60
N GLY A 24 -11.93 13.76 2.28
CA GLY A 24 -12.66 14.72 1.46
C GLY A 24 -14.11 14.37 1.14
N GLY A 25 -14.58 13.15 1.38
CA GLY A 25 -16.00 12.88 1.22
C GLY A 25 -16.45 11.45 1.48
N GLY A 26 -17.74 11.35 1.79
CA GLY A 26 -18.42 10.08 2.02
C GLY A 26 -18.22 9.14 0.84
N VAL A 27 -17.68 7.98 1.17
CA VAL A 27 -17.32 6.90 0.26
C VAL A 27 -18.49 5.93 0.17
N ALA A 28 -18.81 5.46 -1.04
CA ALA A 28 -19.97 4.61 -1.29
C ALA A 28 -19.77 3.15 -0.82
N SER A 29 -18.52 2.71 -0.66
CA SER A 29 -18.10 1.36 -0.24
C SER A 29 -17.28 1.36 1.05
N ALA A 30 -17.31 2.44 1.83
CA ALA A 30 -16.56 2.51 3.07
C ALA A 30 -17.42 2.97 4.23
N THR A 31 -17.16 2.36 5.39
CA THR A 31 -17.91 2.58 6.62
C THR A 31 -17.02 3.24 7.67
N PRO A 32 -17.49 4.29 8.35
CA PRO A 32 -16.74 4.84 9.48
C PRO A 32 -16.60 3.77 10.55
N ALA A 33 -15.37 3.51 10.97
CA ALA A 33 -15.08 2.58 12.05
C ALA A 33 -15.60 3.17 13.37
N GLU A 34 -16.38 2.38 14.10
CA GLU A 34 -16.82 2.79 15.43
C GLU A 34 -15.61 2.80 16.37
N GLY A 35 -15.32 3.97 16.94
CA GLY A 35 -14.29 4.11 17.97
C GLY A 35 -12.86 4.27 17.46
N ARG A 36 -12.65 4.49 16.15
CA ARG A 36 -11.31 4.76 15.59
C ARG A 36 -11.28 6.12 14.89
N TYR A 37 -10.27 6.94 15.20
CA TYR A 37 -10.20 8.33 14.75
C TYR A 37 -8.78 8.73 14.31
N ILE A 38 -8.71 9.61 13.31
CA ILE A 38 -7.49 10.29 12.89
C ILE A 38 -7.54 11.70 13.48
N VAL A 39 -6.60 12.01 14.38
CA VAL A 39 -6.54 13.26 15.15
C VAL A 39 -5.42 14.14 14.65
N ASP A 40 -5.71 15.41 14.35
CA ASP A 40 -4.74 16.44 14.00
C ASP A 40 -4.01 16.94 15.26
N THR A 41 -2.72 16.61 15.37
CA THR A 41 -1.91 16.92 16.55
C THR A 41 -1.48 18.39 16.61
N ASP A 42 -1.62 19.16 15.53
CA ASP A 42 -1.40 20.61 15.61
C ASP A 42 -2.52 21.32 16.41
N THR A 43 -3.66 20.65 16.60
CA THR A 43 -4.83 21.20 17.30
C THR A 43 -4.89 20.88 18.78
N VAL A 44 -4.11 19.89 19.23
CA VAL A 44 -4.11 19.40 20.62
C VAL A 44 -2.72 18.97 21.06
N SER A 45 -2.34 19.33 22.29
CA SER A 45 -1.06 18.87 22.86
C SER A 45 -1.11 17.41 23.31
N GLU A 46 0.05 16.76 23.42
CA GLU A 46 0.18 15.40 23.97
C GLU A 46 -0.48 15.25 25.35
N SER A 47 -0.42 16.29 26.19
CA SER A 47 -1.06 16.28 27.50
C SER A 47 -2.59 16.37 27.46
N GLU A 48 -3.14 16.89 26.35
CA GLU A 48 -4.59 17.01 26.14
C GLU A 48 -5.18 15.77 25.47
N MET A 49 -4.35 14.95 24.79
CA MET A 49 -4.77 13.68 24.19
C MET A 49 -5.33 12.68 25.22
N GLY A 50 -4.92 12.77 26.48
CA GLY A 50 -5.42 11.90 27.55
C GLY A 50 -5.00 10.43 27.39
N ASP A 51 -5.73 9.53 28.03
CA ASP A 51 -5.48 8.07 27.98
C ASP A 51 -6.23 7.42 26.80
N VAL A 52 -5.96 7.88 25.58
CA VAL A 52 -6.44 7.21 24.35
C VAL A 52 -5.45 6.14 23.92
N GLU A 53 -5.93 5.06 23.31
CA GLU A 53 -5.05 4.07 22.71
C GLU A 53 -4.53 4.60 21.37
N VAL A 54 -3.22 4.74 21.22
CA VAL A 54 -2.61 5.16 19.96
C VAL A 54 -2.31 3.92 19.13
N VAL A 55 -3.00 3.79 18.00
CA VAL A 55 -2.81 2.72 17.02
C VAL A 55 -1.59 3.01 16.15
N HIS A 56 -1.51 4.24 15.62
CA HIS A 56 -0.36 4.73 14.85
C HIS A 56 0.01 6.14 15.31
N ASP A 57 1.27 6.33 15.69
CA ASP A 57 1.82 7.65 15.96
C ASP A 57 2.53 8.17 14.69
N LEU A 58 1.94 9.17 14.05
CA LEU A 58 2.45 9.77 12.80
C LEU A 58 2.70 11.29 13.00
N ASP A 59 2.81 11.74 14.25
CA ASP A 59 2.93 13.16 14.60
C ASP A 59 4.24 13.76 14.08
N GLU A 60 5.34 13.01 14.22
CA GLU A 60 6.66 13.46 13.82
C GLU A 60 6.80 13.61 12.29
N GLU A 61 6.06 12.80 11.52
CA GLU A 61 6.13 12.75 10.07
C GLU A 61 5.10 13.66 9.41
N ILE A 62 3.84 13.57 9.84
CA ILE A 62 2.71 14.17 9.13
C ILE A 62 1.76 14.99 10.02
N GLY A 63 1.95 14.98 11.35
CA GLY A 63 1.14 15.75 12.30
C GLY A 63 -0.24 15.13 12.59
N TYR A 64 -0.30 13.79 12.59
CA TYR A 64 -1.53 13.06 12.89
C TYR A 64 -1.26 11.88 13.81
N LYS A 65 -2.25 11.51 14.64
CA LYS A 65 -2.27 10.22 15.34
C LYS A 65 -3.53 9.47 14.98
N VAL A 66 -3.41 8.16 14.80
CA VAL A 66 -4.56 7.26 14.69
C VAL A 66 -4.82 6.66 16.06
N VAL A 67 -6.02 6.86 16.59
CA VAL A 67 -6.38 6.47 17.96
C VAL A 67 -7.63 5.61 17.99
N GLU A 68 -7.69 4.71 18.97
CA GLU A 68 -8.86 3.92 19.30
C GLU A 68 -9.42 4.38 20.66
N CYS A 69 -10.65 4.90 20.66
CA CYS A 69 -11.34 5.38 21.84
C CYS A 69 -12.84 5.59 21.57
N GLY A 70 -13.66 5.70 22.61
CA GLY A 70 -15.02 6.25 22.43
C GLY A 70 -14.96 7.74 22.08
N GLU A 71 -15.87 8.23 21.23
CA GLU A 71 -15.86 9.64 20.77
C GLU A 71 -15.80 10.67 21.92
N SER A 72 -16.45 10.37 23.05
CA SER A 72 -16.46 11.23 24.24
C SER A 72 -15.13 11.32 24.98
N ALA A 73 -14.18 10.44 24.67
CA ALA A 73 -12.82 10.46 25.20
C ALA A 73 -11.87 11.31 24.34
N LEU A 74 -12.31 11.75 23.14
CA LEU A 74 -11.51 12.65 22.32
C LEU A 74 -11.35 14.01 23.00
N PRO A 75 -10.20 14.68 22.85
CA PRO A 75 -9.99 15.99 23.45
C PRO A 75 -10.96 17.01 22.87
N SER A 76 -11.53 17.85 23.73
CA SER A 76 -12.58 18.80 23.35
C SER A 76 -12.17 19.85 22.28
N GLY A 77 -10.87 20.00 22.05
CA GLY A 77 -10.29 20.92 21.05
C GLY A 77 -9.71 20.21 19.81
N ALA A 78 -9.74 18.89 19.78
CA ALA A 78 -9.18 18.11 18.68
C ALA A 78 -9.97 18.34 17.39
N THR A 79 -9.27 18.66 16.31
CA THR A 79 -9.78 18.38 14.98
C THR A 79 -9.52 16.91 14.69
N TYR A 80 -10.58 16.15 14.45
CA TYR A 80 -10.49 14.71 14.21
C TYR A 80 -11.51 14.29 13.16
N LEU A 81 -11.26 13.12 12.59
CA LEU A 81 -12.14 12.46 11.63
C LEU A 81 -12.27 11.00 12.03
N SER A 82 -13.44 10.39 11.75
CA SER A 82 -13.56 8.93 11.85
C SER A 82 -12.54 8.30 10.90
N ASP A 83 -11.91 7.22 11.35
CA ASP A 83 -11.17 6.33 10.46
C ASP A 83 -12.19 5.52 9.64
N TRP A 84 -11.94 5.34 8.35
CA TRP A 84 -12.86 4.65 7.45
C TRP A 84 -12.26 3.32 7.05
N GLU A 85 -13.11 2.29 7.03
CA GLU A 85 -12.76 0.99 6.48
C GLU A 85 -13.13 0.97 5.00
N ILE A 86 -12.14 0.73 4.13
CA ILE A 86 -12.35 0.52 2.69
C ILE A 86 -12.36 -0.97 2.37
N ASP A 87 -13.28 -1.38 1.51
CA ASP A 87 -13.36 -2.76 1.02
C ASP A 87 -12.46 -2.98 -0.21
N LEU A 88 -11.79 -4.14 -0.25
CA LEU A 88 -11.08 -4.62 -1.42
C LEU A 88 -12.08 -5.03 -2.50
N GLU A 89 -12.31 -4.15 -3.48
CA GLU A 89 -13.12 -4.47 -4.65
C GLU A 89 -12.34 -5.35 -5.62
N ARG A 90 -12.80 -6.60 -5.78
CA ARG A 90 -12.21 -7.52 -6.76
C ARG A 90 -12.63 -7.14 -8.18
N PRO A 91 -11.70 -7.13 -9.15
CA PRO A 91 -12.04 -6.85 -10.54
C PRO A 91 -13.02 -7.89 -11.08
N ALA A 92 -13.97 -7.45 -11.90
CA ALA A 92 -14.83 -8.35 -12.65
C ALA A 92 -13.99 -9.08 -13.71
N VAL A 93 -13.95 -10.41 -13.66
CA VAL A 93 -13.25 -11.21 -14.67
C VAL A 93 -13.99 -11.11 -16.00
N THR A 94 -13.46 -10.33 -16.94
CA THR A 94 -13.96 -10.27 -18.32
C THR A 94 -13.04 -11.06 -19.24
N ALA A 95 -13.48 -12.29 -19.59
CA ALA A 95 -13.05 -13.20 -20.67
C ALA A 95 -11.56 -13.29 -21.09
N ASP A 96 -11.11 -14.52 -21.36
CA ASP A 96 -9.75 -14.87 -21.80
C ASP A 96 -9.26 -14.07 -23.03
N SER A 97 -8.03 -13.55 -22.94
CA SER A 97 -7.36 -12.90 -24.07
C SER A 97 -6.66 -13.93 -24.97
N GLU A 98 -6.93 -13.88 -26.28
CA GLU A 98 -6.27 -14.73 -27.29
C GLU A 98 -5.03 -14.08 -27.93
N LEU A 99 -4.21 -13.37 -27.13
CA LEU A 99 -2.99 -12.73 -27.63
C LEU A 99 -1.78 -13.65 -27.38
N ASN A 100 -1.14 -14.07 -28.47
CA ASN A 100 0.21 -14.65 -28.47
C ASN A 100 1.14 -13.64 -29.16
N ALA A 101 2.23 -13.27 -28.52
CA ALA A 101 3.32 -12.54 -29.15
C ALA A 101 4.66 -13.07 -28.59
N GLU A 102 5.63 -13.17 -29.50
CA GLU A 102 6.98 -13.68 -29.26
C GLU A 102 7.84 -12.55 -28.69
N ASP A 103 8.27 -12.66 -27.43
CA ASP A 103 9.39 -11.91 -26.84
C ASP A 103 10.39 -12.90 -26.22
N ASP A 104 11.68 -12.57 -26.28
CA ASP A 104 12.82 -13.47 -25.94
C ASP A 104 13.10 -13.52 -24.42
N VAL A 105 12.06 -13.53 -23.58
CA VAL A 105 12.20 -13.72 -22.13
C VAL A 105 12.12 -15.21 -21.82
N SER A 106 13.06 -15.75 -21.05
CA SER A 106 13.23 -17.20 -20.88
C SER A 106 12.17 -17.86 -19.98
N ASP A 107 11.44 -17.08 -19.18
CA ASP A 107 10.43 -17.58 -18.23
C ASP A 107 9.22 -18.22 -18.94
N PRO A 108 8.79 -19.42 -18.50
CA PRO A 108 7.90 -20.29 -19.27
C PRO A 108 6.47 -19.77 -19.46
N LEU A 109 6.03 -18.77 -18.68
CA LEU A 109 4.70 -18.16 -18.78
C LEU A 109 4.74 -16.71 -19.29
N ALA A 110 5.91 -16.17 -19.66
CA ALA A 110 6.06 -14.79 -20.12
C ALA A 110 5.21 -14.49 -21.38
N ASP A 111 5.06 -15.46 -22.28
CA ASP A 111 4.24 -15.35 -23.50
C ASP A 111 2.74 -15.14 -23.20
N LEU A 112 2.27 -15.50 -21.99
CA LEU A 112 0.88 -15.30 -21.57
C LEU A 112 0.60 -13.88 -21.05
N GLN A 113 1.64 -13.08 -20.80
CA GLN A 113 1.52 -11.74 -20.23
C GLN A 113 1.29 -10.70 -21.33
N TRP A 114 0.07 -10.69 -21.90
CA TRP A 114 -0.31 -9.81 -23.00
C TRP A 114 0.01 -8.33 -22.75
N ASP A 115 -0.05 -7.89 -21.49
CA ASP A 115 0.23 -6.52 -21.07
C ASP A 115 1.72 -6.18 -21.27
N LYS A 116 2.62 -7.12 -20.97
CA LYS A 116 4.07 -6.99 -21.16
C LYS A 116 4.41 -6.91 -22.65
N GLN A 117 3.77 -7.78 -23.44
CA GLN A 117 3.90 -7.81 -24.89
C GLN A 117 3.43 -6.50 -25.53
N SER A 118 2.24 -6.01 -25.13
CA SER A 118 1.68 -4.76 -25.68
C SER A 118 2.51 -3.52 -25.32
N GLN A 119 3.34 -3.60 -24.29
CA GLN A 119 4.21 -2.51 -23.82
C GLN A 119 5.66 -2.69 -24.27
N ASP A 120 5.99 -3.74 -25.03
CA ASP A 120 7.35 -4.09 -25.45
C ASP A 120 8.33 -4.21 -24.26
N VAL A 121 7.87 -4.77 -23.13
CA VAL A 121 8.64 -4.76 -21.86
C VAL A 121 9.96 -5.51 -21.99
N GLY A 122 10.02 -6.59 -22.77
CA GLY A 122 11.28 -7.33 -23.01
C GLY A 122 12.38 -6.43 -23.58
N LYS A 123 12.05 -5.45 -24.43
CA LYS A 123 13.01 -4.46 -24.95
C LYS A 123 13.43 -3.43 -23.92
N VAL A 124 12.58 -3.14 -22.93
CA VAL A 124 12.92 -2.22 -21.83
C VAL A 124 13.96 -2.87 -20.92
N HIS A 125 13.86 -4.19 -20.68
CA HIS A 125 14.79 -4.95 -19.85
C HIS A 125 16.25 -4.92 -20.37
N ASP A 126 16.47 -4.72 -21.67
CA ASP A 126 17.81 -4.50 -22.24
C ASP A 126 18.52 -3.25 -21.67
N THR A 127 17.76 -2.31 -21.09
CA THR A 127 18.28 -1.03 -20.58
C THR A 127 17.93 -0.79 -19.11
N ALA A 128 16.79 -1.26 -18.63
CA ALA A 128 16.32 -1.03 -17.27
C ALA A 128 15.49 -2.21 -16.76
N THR A 129 15.93 -2.79 -15.65
CA THR A 129 15.27 -3.92 -14.96
C THR A 129 14.79 -3.56 -13.55
N GLY A 130 15.03 -2.33 -13.10
CA GLY A 130 14.69 -1.87 -11.75
C GLY A 130 15.75 -2.18 -10.69
N GLU A 131 16.95 -2.62 -11.07
CA GLU A 131 18.04 -2.85 -10.13
C GLU A 131 18.28 -1.64 -9.21
N GLY A 132 18.29 -1.91 -7.90
CA GLY A 132 18.49 -0.89 -6.86
C GLY A 132 17.24 -0.08 -6.51
N ALA A 133 16.11 -0.28 -7.19
CA ALA A 133 14.82 0.28 -6.80
C ALA A 133 14.08 -0.63 -5.83
N ARG A 134 13.24 -0.04 -4.99
CA ARG A 134 12.37 -0.76 -4.05
C ARG A 134 10.91 -0.35 -4.23
N ILE A 135 10.04 -1.36 -4.39
CA ILE A 135 8.60 -1.21 -4.59
C ILE A 135 7.89 -1.68 -3.31
N GLY A 136 7.20 -0.77 -2.64
CA GLY A 136 6.28 -1.10 -1.55
C GLY A 136 4.91 -1.47 -2.10
N VAL A 137 4.42 -2.67 -1.80
CA VAL A 137 3.10 -3.16 -2.19
C VAL A 137 2.15 -3.02 -1.00
N LEU A 138 1.23 -2.05 -1.07
CA LEU A 138 0.21 -1.85 -0.04
C LEU A 138 -1.05 -2.66 -0.41
N ASP A 139 -1.16 -3.85 0.15
CA ASP A 139 -2.17 -4.85 -0.24
C ASP A 139 -2.50 -5.83 0.91
N ASP A 140 -3.03 -7.01 0.59
CA ASP A 140 -3.41 -8.09 1.54
C ASP A 140 -2.25 -8.99 2.00
N GLY A 141 -1.08 -8.81 1.42
CA GLY A 141 0.17 -9.47 1.78
C GLY A 141 0.92 -10.08 0.60
N VAL A 142 2.25 -10.18 0.71
CA VAL A 142 3.10 -10.80 -0.32
C VAL A 142 3.73 -12.08 0.22
N LEU A 143 3.56 -13.18 -0.53
CA LEU A 143 4.10 -14.48 -0.13
C LEU A 143 5.64 -14.43 -0.07
N GLY A 144 6.20 -14.79 1.09
CA GLY A 144 7.64 -14.69 1.37
C GLY A 144 8.03 -13.46 2.21
N ALA A 145 7.07 -12.58 2.53
CA ALA A 145 7.34 -11.40 3.35
C ALA A 145 7.43 -11.69 4.85
N ASN A 146 6.89 -12.81 5.32
CA ASN A 146 6.89 -13.15 6.74
C ASN A 146 8.26 -13.74 7.15
N PRO A 147 9.05 -13.07 7.99
CA PRO A 147 10.37 -13.57 8.40
C PRO A 147 10.29 -14.80 9.32
N ASP A 148 9.13 -15.08 9.91
CA ASP A 148 8.91 -16.24 10.79
C ASP A 148 8.50 -17.50 10.01
N ASN A 149 8.36 -17.42 8.68
CA ASN A 149 8.10 -18.58 7.83
C ASN A 149 9.11 -18.71 6.68
N ASP A 150 9.44 -19.95 6.32
CA ASP A 150 10.39 -20.24 5.22
C ASP A 150 9.66 -20.38 3.86
N PHE A 151 8.42 -19.91 3.75
CA PHE A 151 7.59 -20.13 2.56
C PHE A 151 7.58 -18.89 1.67
N ALA A 152 8.43 -18.90 0.64
CA ALA A 152 8.54 -17.86 -0.36
C ALA A 152 8.00 -18.32 -1.72
N HIS A 153 7.46 -17.38 -2.49
CA HIS A 153 7.10 -17.67 -3.88
C HIS A 153 8.38 -17.82 -4.71
N PRO A 154 8.54 -18.90 -5.50
CA PRO A 154 9.78 -19.16 -6.24
C PRO A 154 10.09 -18.08 -7.29
N ASP A 155 9.07 -17.37 -7.73
CA ASP A 155 9.15 -16.28 -8.71
C ASP A 155 9.33 -14.88 -8.07
N LEU A 156 9.29 -14.79 -6.74
CA LEU A 156 9.51 -13.55 -5.99
C LEU A 156 10.65 -13.70 -4.96
N PRO A 157 11.88 -14.05 -5.40
CA PRO A 157 13.03 -14.19 -4.49
C PRO A 157 13.54 -12.85 -3.93
N ASN A 158 13.05 -11.75 -4.49
CA ASN A 158 13.40 -10.35 -4.22
C ASN A 158 12.52 -9.69 -3.13
N VAL A 159 11.66 -10.45 -2.46
CA VAL A 159 10.86 -9.95 -1.33
C VAL A 159 11.76 -9.72 -0.11
N ARG A 160 11.68 -8.49 0.43
CA ARG A 160 12.43 -8.03 1.60
C ARG A 160 11.58 -8.18 2.86
N GLY A 161 11.52 -9.40 3.38
CA GLY A 161 10.79 -9.70 4.62
C GLY A 161 11.31 -8.93 5.85
N ASP A 162 12.58 -8.51 5.83
CA ASP A 162 13.19 -7.70 6.89
C ASP A 162 12.73 -6.23 6.90
N LEU A 163 12.16 -5.75 5.80
CA LEU A 163 11.57 -4.42 5.66
C LEU A 163 10.03 -4.47 5.55
N SER A 164 9.46 -5.67 5.53
CA SER A 164 8.03 -5.87 5.39
C SER A 164 7.32 -5.72 6.72
N SER A 165 6.10 -5.17 6.71
CA SER A 165 5.36 -4.89 7.93
C SER A 165 3.85 -5.07 7.73
N ASN A 166 3.16 -5.38 8.83
CA ASN A 166 1.71 -5.50 8.89
C ASN A 166 1.13 -4.33 9.70
N PHE A 167 0.15 -3.64 9.12
CA PHE A 167 -0.50 -2.47 9.70
C PHE A 167 -1.92 -2.76 10.20
N THR A 168 -2.46 -3.96 9.99
CA THR A 168 -3.87 -4.27 10.23
C THR A 168 -4.26 -4.43 11.70
N GLY A 169 -3.29 -4.61 12.61
CA GLY A 169 -3.54 -4.91 14.02
C GLY A 169 -4.13 -6.30 14.30
N ASP A 170 -4.19 -7.20 13.32
CA ASP A 170 -4.79 -8.54 13.44
C ASP A 170 -3.94 -9.57 14.24
N GLY A 171 -2.80 -9.14 14.77
CA GLY A 171 -1.85 -9.97 15.52
C GLY A 171 -1.02 -10.93 14.65
N GLN A 172 -1.06 -10.78 13.33
CA GLN A 172 -0.22 -11.53 12.39
C GLN A 172 0.98 -10.70 11.91
N GLY A 173 1.93 -11.36 11.26
CA GLY A 173 3.03 -10.71 10.55
C GLY A 173 2.63 -10.22 9.16
N PRO A 174 3.58 -9.65 8.39
CA PRO A 174 3.40 -9.45 6.95
C PRO A 174 3.21 -10.80 6.25
N GLY A 175 2.77 -10.76 5.00
CA GLY A 175 2.42 -11.91 4.17
C GLY A 175 0.92 -12.19 4.13
N PRO A 176 0.48 -12.97 3.13
CA PRO A 176 -0.94 -13.24 2.91
C PRO A 176 -1.52 -14.16 3.99
N LEU A 177 -2.80 -13.95 4.33
CA LEU A 177 -3.55 -14.85 5.22
C LEU A 177 -4.55 -15.74 4.48
N ASN A 178 -5.35 -15.15 3.60
CA ASN A 178 -6.53 -15.80 3.04
C ASN A 178 -6.78 -15.48 1.55
N ASP A 179 -5.92 -14.67 0.94
CA ASP A 179 -6.02 -14.18 -0.44
C ASP A 179 -4.60 -14.02 -1.02
N ASP A 180 -4.49 -13.99 -2.35
CA ASP A 180 -3.23 -13.95 -3.10
C ASP A 180 -3.04 -12.66 -3.90
N HIS A 181 -3.93 -11.67 -3.71
CA HIS A 181 -3.99 -10.45 -4.51
C HIS A 181 -2.68 -9.64 -4.45
N GLY A 182 -2.14 -9.41 -3.26
CA GLY A 182 -0.86 -8.72 -3.05
C GLY A 182 0.32 -9.48 -3.66
N THR A 183 0.29 -10.81 -3.64
CA THR A 183 1.30 -11.64 -4.31
C THR A 183 1.20 -11.53 -5.82
N HIS A 184 -0.01 -11.50 -6.37
CA HIS A 184 -0.24 -11.27 -7.80
C HIS A 184 0.19 -9.87 -8.24
N VAL A 185 -0.10 -8.84 -7.44
CA VAL A 185 0.35 -7.45 -7.65
C VAL A 185 1.87 -7.37 -7.63
N ALA A 186 2.52 -7.99 -6.64
CA ALA A 186 3.98 -8.06 -6.55
C ALA A 186 4.60 -8.77 -7.77
N GLY A 187 4.02 -9.89 -8.20
CA GLY A 187 4.46 -10.62 -9.41
C GLY A 187 4.35 -9.77 -10.67
N THR A 188 3.24 -9.06 -10.84
CA THR A 188 3.04 -8.16 -11.98
C THR A 188 4.10 -7.06 -12.03
N ALA A 189 4.46 -6.52 -10.86
CA ALA A 189 5.45 -5.46 -10.73
C ALA A 189 6.89 -5.96 -10.90
N ALA A 190 7.27 -7.07 -10.25
CA ALA A 190 8.65 -7.45 -10.04
C ALA A 190 8.90 -8.96 -9.89
N ALA A 191 8.09 -9.84 -10.52
CA ALA A 191 8.51 -11.23 -10.68
C ALA A 191 9.89 -11.30 -11.37
N ALA A 192 10.78 -12.14 -10.85
CA ALA A 192 12.16 -12.18 -11.29
C ALA A 192 12.28 -12.91 -12.64
N ALA A 193 13.17 -12.45 -13.52
CA ALA A 193 13.53 -13.21 -14.72
C ALA A 193 14.47 -14.37 -14.33
N ASN A 194 13.92 -15.54 -14.03
CA ASN A 194 14.66 -16.62 -13.35
C ASN A 194 14.34 -18.05 -13.85
N ASP A 195 13.82 -18.17 -15.07
CA ASP A 195 13.34 -19.40 -15.71
C ASP A 195 12.16 -20.07 -14.97
N THR A 196 11.40 -19.30 -14.19
CA THR A 196 10.22 -19.76 -13.44
C THR A 196 9.05 -18.83 -13.68
N GLY A 197 7.84 -19.38 -13.82
CA GLY A 197 6.64 -18.55 -13.79
C GLY A 197 6.62 -17.44 -14.86
N VAL A 198 6.42 -16.21 -14.41
CA VAL A 198 6.18 -14.99 -15.20
C VAL A 198 7.32 -13.97 -14.98
N VAL A 199 7.35 -12.88 -15.75
CA VAL A 199 8.30 -11.78 -15.54
C VAL A 199 7.61 -10.48 -15.15
N GLY A 200 8.17 -9.77 -14.18
CA GLY A 200 7.69 -8.45 -13.74
C GLY A 200 8.04 -7.33 -14.72
N ILE A 201 7.47 -6.14 -14.49
CA ILE A 201 7.93 -4.92 -15.16
C ILE A 201 9.39 -4.60 -14.76
N ALA A 202 9.72 -4.75 -13.49
CA ALA A 202 11.02 -4.45 -12.90
C ALA A 202 11.58 -5.70 -12.19
N PRO A 203 12.08 -6.70 -12.94
CA PRO A 203 12.46 -8.01 -12.40
C PRO A 203 13.63 -7.99 -11.40
N ASP A 204 14.45 -6.93 -11.39
CA ASP A 204 15.58 -6.77 -10.46
C ASP A 204 15.27 -5.79 -9.30
N ALA A 205 14.04 -5.27 -9.21
CA ALA A 205 13.62 -4.42 -8.09
C ALA A 205 13.39 -5.25 -6.83
N GLU A 206 13.57 -4.64 -5.66
CA GLU A 206 13.16 -5.24 -4.38
C GLU A 206 11.66 -5.02 -4.14
N VAL A 207 11.00 -6.02 -3.53
CA VAL A 207 9.59 -5.90 -3.12
C VAL A 207 9.50 -5.82 -1.60
N VAL A 208 8.74 -4.87 -1.07
CA VAL A 208 8.39 -4.78 0.34
C VAL A 208 6.89 -4.94 0.50
N ASP A 209 6.49 -5.86 1.38
CA ASP A 209 5.08 -6.02 1.75
C ASP A 209 4.70 -5.00 2.83
N LEU A 210 3.71 -4.17 2.50
CA LEU A 210 3.13 -3.16 3.39
C LEU A 210 1.67 -3.53 3.60
N ARG A 211 1.43 -4.60 4.35
CA ARG A 211 0.11 -5.22 4.46
C ARG A 211 -0.89 -4.33 5.21
N VAL A 212 -1.97 -3.97 4.53
CA VAL A 212 -3.03 -3.07 5.05
C VAL A 212 -4.42 -3.72 5.07
N PHE A 213 -4.61 -4.86 4.39
CA PHE A 213 -5.88 -5.59 4.42
C PHE A 213 -5.84 -6.78 5.39
N SER A 214 -6.88 -6.90 6.22
CA SER A 214 -7.19 -8.08 7.01
C SER A 214 -8.57 -8.61 6.61
N GLY A 215 -8.59 -9.62 5.73
CA GLY A 215 -9.82 -10.00 5.05
C GLY A 215 -10.11 -9.04 3.91
N GLN A 216 -11.31 -8.42 3.90
CA GLN A 216 -11.71 -7.50 2.83
C GLN A 216 -11.54 -6.02 3.21
N GLY A 217 -11.35 -5.69 4.48
CA GLY A 217 -11.25 -4.31 4.96
C GLY A 217 -9.81 -3.84 5.16
N ALA A 218 -9.55 -2.58 4.81
CA ALA A 218 -8.37 -1.82 5.23
C ALA A 218 -8.79 -0.49 5.83
N MET A 219 -8.20 -0.11 6.97
CA MET A 219 -8.51 1.18 7.58
C MET A 219 -7.63 2.26 6.98
N THR A 220 -8.19 3.45 6.78
CA THR A 220 -7.46 4.56 6.17
C THR A 220 -6.27 5.04 7.00
N GLY A 221 -6.36 4.93 8.32
CA GLY A 221 -5.22 5.15 9.21
C GLY A 221 -4.09 4.13 9.01
N ASP A 222 -4.41 2.86 8.74
CA ASP A 222 -3.41 1.82 8.45
C ASP A 222 -2.72 2.08 7.12
N ILE A 223 -3.49 2.51 6.10
CA ILE A 223 -2.95 2.90 4.79
C ILE A 223 -2.03 4.12 4.94
N ALA A 224 -2.43 5.13 5.70
CA ALA A 224 -1.58 6.31 5.95
C ALA A 224 -0.27 5.93 6.67
N ALA A 225 -0.35 5.08 7.69
CA ALA A 225 0.82 4.58 8.39
C ALA A 225 1.75 3.78 7.47
N ALA A 226 1.20 2.91 6.63
CA ALA A 226 1.95 2.14 5.65
C ALA A 226 2.65 3.03 4.61
N ILE A 227 1.98 4.09 4.12
CA ILE A 227 2.59 5.08 3.22
C ILE A 227 3.76 5.79 3.90
N VAL A 228 3.57 6.27 5.13
CA VAL A 228 4.59 6.99 5.89
C VAL A 228 5.80 6.09 6.16
N TYR A 229 5.57 4.86 6.61
CA TYR A 229 6.62 3.86 6.81
C TYR A 229 7.34 3.52 5.50
N GLY A 230 6.56 3.25 4.45
CA GLY A 230 7.06 2.93 3.11
C GLY A 230 8.00 4.00 2.55
N ALA A 231 7.59 5.27 2.64
CA ALA A 231 8.36 6.41 2.14
C ALA A 231 9.51 6.84 3.07
N THR A 232 9.55 6.35 4.31
CA THR A 232 10.59 6.69 5.28
C THR A 232 11.87 5.89 5.00
N PRO A 233 13.03 6.51 4.77
CA PRO A 233 14.32 5.83 4.63
C PRO A 233 14.63 4.80 5.72
N VAL A 234 15.35 3.75 5.32
CA VAL A 234 15.77 2.64 6.20
C VAL A 234 16.61 3.12 7.38
N ASP A 235 17.51 4.09 7.18
CA ASP A 235 18.36 4.64 8.24
C ASP A 235 17.59 5.47 9.29
N ALA A 236 16.32 5.78 8.99
CA ALA A 236 15.39 6.43 9.89
C ALA A 236 14.21 5.52 10.29
N GLY A 237 14.34 4.21 10.09
CA GLY A 237 13.40 3.22 10.61
C GLY A 237 12.21 2.88 9.71
N GLY A 238 12.17 3.36 8.46
CA GLY A 238 11.13 2.95 7.50
C GLY A 238 11.62 1.94 6.47
N ALA A 239 10.82 1.69 5.43
CA ALA A 239 11.18 0.75 4.36
C ALA A 239 12.00 1.38 3.23
N GLY A 240 12.00 2.71 3.09
CA GLY A 240 12.75 3.44 2.07
C GLY A 240 12.40 3.00 0.64
N CYS A 241 11.12 2.82 0.34
CA CYS A 241 10.63 2.48 -0.98
C CYS A 241 10.70 3.69 -1.92
N ASP A 242 11.11 3.46 -3.17
CA ASP A 242 11.13 4.48 -4.23
C ASP A 242 9.75 4.64 -4.88
N VAL A 243 8.97 3.56 -4.89
CA VAL A 243 7.62 3.49 -5.44
C VAL A 243 6.71 2.80 -4.44
N LEU A 244 5.50 3.33 -4.25
CA LEU A 244 4.43 2.67 -3.51
C LEU A 244 3.31 2.34 -4.50
N ASN A 245 2.94 1.07 -4.59
CA ASN A 245 1.79 0.60 -5.36
C ASN A 245 0.62 0.34 -4.42
N LEU A 246 -0.51 1.00 -4.68
CA LEU A 246 -1.73 0.92 -3.90
C LEU A 246 -2.83 0.36 -4.80
N SER A 247 -3.03 -0.96 -4.80
CA SER A 247 -4.11 -1.61 -5.57
C SER A 247 -5.44 -1.56 -4.82
N LEU A 248 -5.78 -0.36 -4.35
CA LEU A 248 -6.97 -0.03 -3.59
C LEU A 248 -7.58 1.26 -4.16
N GLY A 249 -8.89 1.40 -4.01
CA GLY A 249 -9.61 2.52 -4.60
C GLY A 249 -10.72 3.00 -3.68
N VAL A 250 -10.82 4.32 -3.56
CA VAL A 250 -12.01 4.98 -3.02
C VAL A 250 -12.86 5.45 -4.20
N PRO A 251 -14.16 5.10 -4.27
CA PRO A 251 -15.00 5.57 -5.36
C PRO A 251 -15.07 7.11 -5.39
N PRO A 252 -15.17 7.73 -6.58
CA PRO A 252 -15.06 9.18 -6.72
C PRO A 252 -16.24 9.90 -6.05
N LEU A 253 -15.96 11.09 -5.48
CA LEU A 253 -16.91 11.99 -4.82
C LEU A 253 -17.82 12.77 -5.77
N VAL A 254 -18.25 12.16 -6.87
CA VAL A 254 -19.35 12.69 -7.67
C VAL A 254 -20.59 11.86 -7.36
N PRO A 255 -21.77 12.48 -7.09
CA PRO A 255 -22.99 11.72 -7.19
C PRO A 255 -23.02 11.19 -8.62
N PHE A 256 -22.91 9.87 -8.78
CA PHE A 256 -23.28 9.21 -10.02
C PHE A 256 -24.77 9.51 -10.19
N GLU A 257 -25.10 10.59 -10.90
CA GLU A 257 -26.41 10.73 -11.47
C GLU A 257 -26.56 9.56 -12.45
N ASP A 258 -27.42 8.63 -12.08
CA ASP A 258 -27.80 7.50 -12.91
C ASP A 258 -28.17 8.03 -14.31
N PRO A 259 -27.47 7.61 -15.39
CA PRO A 259 -27.79 8.04 -16.75
C PRO A 259 -29.17 7.55 -17.23
N SER A 260 -29.94 6.85 -16.39
CA SER A 260 -31.32 6.43 -16.66
C SER A 260 -32.45 7.31 -16.08
N THR A 261 -32.14 8.46 -15.45
CA THR A 261 -33.16 9.49 -15.11
C THR A 261 -33.15 10.70 -16.04
#